data_AF-A0A963RKQ0-F1
#
_entry.id   AF-A0A963RKQ0-F1
#
_cell.length_a   1.000
_cell.length_b   1.000
_cell.length_c   1.000
_cell.angle_alpha   90.00
_cell.angle_beta   90.00
_cell.angle_gamma   90.00
#
_symmetry.space_group_name_H-M   'P 1'
#
loop_
_entity.id
_entity.type
_entity.pdbx_description
1 polymer ?
#
loop_
_entity_poly.entity_id
_entity_poly.type
_entity_poly.pdbx_seq_one_letter_code
_entity_poly.pdbx_strand_id
1 'polypeptide(L)' 'MARTLTRTASKSPSATARLLCLVNRHQPVGRRADWDGASYISRCEHCQAPIFRLKKGKWRRDRRRRGGQDRL' A
#
# COMPACT_ATOMS: atom_id res chain seq x y z
N MET A 1 12.66 19.75 -35.08
CA MET A 1 13.01 18.59 -34.22
C MET A 1 11.93 18.44 -33.15
N ALA A 2 10.80 17.77 -33.43
CA ALA A 2 9.66 17.67 -32.50
C ALA A 2 9.87 16.52 -31.50
N ARG A 3 9.83 16.81 -30.19
CA ARG A 3 9.96 15.81 -29.12
C ARG A 3 8.58 15.29 -28.74
N THR A 4 8.30 14.04 -29.09
CA THR A 4 7.06 13.34 -28.76
C THR A 4 7.03 13.03 -27.26
N LEU A 5 6.13 13.67 -26.51
CA LEU A 5 5.92 13.37 -25.08
C LEU A 5 5.07 12.10 -24.96
N THR A 6 5.68 10.98 -24.55
CA THR A 6 4.97 9.74 -24.26
C THR A 6 4.24 9.87 -22.91
N ARG A 7 2.90 9.96 -22.98
CA ARG A 7 2.02 10.04 -21.81
C ARG A 7 1.95 8.67 -21.14
N THR A 8 2.64 8.49 -20.02
CA THR A 8 2.56 7.27 -19.20
C THR A 8 1.15 7.15 -18.59
N ALA A 9 0.45 6.07 -18.91
CA ALA A 9 -0.85 5.75 -18.32
C ALA A 9 -0.69 5.39 -16.83
N SER A 10 -0.95 6.35 -15.95
CA SER A 10 -1.07 6.12 -14.52
C SER A 10 -2.33 5.29 -14.25
N LYS A 11 -2.17 4.05 -13.77
CA LYS A 11 -3.27 3.24 -13.23
C LYS A 11 -3.90 3.97 -12.05
N SER A 12 -5.00 4.69 -12.28
CA SER A 12 -5.82 5.27 -11.22
C SER A 12 -6.44 4.12 -10.39
N PRO A 13 -6.32 4.15 -9.05
CA PRO A 13 -6.95 3.14 -8.21
C PRO A 13 -8.47 3.28 -8.31
N SER A 14 -9.12 2.25 -8.87
CA SER A 14 -10.59 2.13 -8.92
C SER A 14 -11.21 2.35 -7.53
N ALA A 15 -12.29 3.13 -7.48
CA ALA A 15 -13.01 3.47 -6.24
C ALA A 15 -13.41 2.24 -5.42
N THR A 16 -13.74 1.12 -6.08
CA THR A 16 -14.11 -0.15 -5.44
C THR A 16 -12.96 -0.75 -4.63
N ALA A 17 -11.72 -0.55 -5.08
CA ALA A 17 -10.53 -1.06 -4.41
C ALA A 17 -10.19 -0.29 -3.12
N ARG A 18 -10.67 0.96 -3.00
CA ARG A 18 -10.61 1.75 -1.75
C ARG A 18 -11.60 1.25 -0.70
N LEU A 19 -12.77 0.72 -1.10
CA LEU A 19 -13.74 0.15 -0.16
C LEU A 19 -13.21 -1.10 0.55
N LEU A 20 -12.41 -1.93 -0.14
CA LEU A 20 -11.76 -3.10 0.47
C LEU A 20 -10.80 -2.72 1.61
N CYS A 21 -10.22 -1.52 1.57
CA CYS A 21 -9.38 -1.00 2.64
C CYS A 21 -10.16 -0.77 3.94
N LEU A 22 -11.47 -0.49 3.87
CA LEU A 22 -12.35 -0.33 5.04
C LEU A 22 -12.57 -1.67 5.74
N VAL A 23 -12.64 -2.77 4.98
CA VAL A 23 -12.72 -4.15 5.50
C VAL A 23 -11.33 -4.72 5.83
N ASN A 24 -10.32 -3.84 5.95
CA ASN A 24 -8.94 -4.19 6.32
C ASN A 24 -8.29 -5.19 5.33
N ARG A 25 -8.77 -5.22 4.09
CA ARG A 25 -8.20 -5.96 2.97
C ARG A 25 -7.36 -4.99 2.15
N HIS A 26 -6.05 -5.08 2.31
CA HIS A 26 -5.11 -4.22 1.61
C HIS A 26 -4.33 -5.00 0.56
N GLN A 27 -3.88 -4.31 -0.48
CA GLN A 27 -2.93 -4.82 -1.47
C GLN A 27 -1.66 -3.97 -1.44
N PRO A 28 -0.47 -4.60 -1.44
CA PRO A 28 0.81 -3.89 -1.46
C PRO A 28 1.03 -3.21 -2.81
N VAL A 29 1.81 -2.13 -2.80
CA VAL A 29 2.27 -1.48 -4.04
C VAL A 29 3.16 -2.45 -4.82
N GLY A 30 2.55 -3.18 -5.75
CA GLY A 30 3.21 -4.15 -6.61
C GLY A 30 3.86 -5.30 -5.84
N ARG A 31 5.09 -5.66 -6.23
CA ARG A 31 5.91 -6.70 -5.57
C ARG A 31 6.91 -6.11 -4.56
N ARG A 32 6.85 -4.81 -4.27
CA ARG A 32 7.79 -4.15 -3.36
C ARG A 32 7.29 -4.32 -1.92
N ALA A 33 7.89 -5.30 -1.26
CA ALA A 33 7.71 -5.58 0.15
C ALA A 33 9.10 -5.60 0.79
N ASP A 34 9.27 -4.81 1.84
CA ASP A 34 10.49 -4.76 2.63
C ASP A 34 10.37 -5.73 3.80
N TRP A 35 11.47 -6.30 4.28
CA TRP A 35 11.46 -7.24 5.41
C TRP A 35 11.99 -6.55 6.66
N ASP A 36 11.17 -6.41 7.69
CA ASP A 36 11.54 -5.67 8.91
C ASP A 36 12.20 -6.52 10.01
N GLY A 37 12.51 -7.78 9.71
CA GLY A 37 13.04 -8.75 10.66
C GLY A 37 11.99 -9.71 11.21
N ALA A 38 10.71 -9.32 11.23
CA ALA A 38 9.61 -10.18 11.71
C ALA A 38 8.51 -10.39 10.66
N SER A 39 8.26 -9.39 9.81
CA SER A 39 7.22 -9.48 8.77
C SER A 39 7.58 -8.67 7.54
N TYR A 40 6.96 -9.02 6.40
CA TYR A 40 7.07 -8.19 5.21
C TYR A 40 6.19 -6.95 5.38
N ILE A 41 6.77 -5.75 5.33
CA ILE A 41 6.10 -4.46 5.39
C ILE A 41 5.99 -3.84 3.99
N SER A 42 4.91 -3.12 3.74
CA SER A 42 4.69 -2.38 2.49
C SER A 42 3.68 -1.25 2.72
N ARG A 43 3.35 -0.51 1.66
CA ARG A 43 2.25 0.46 1.65
C ARG A 43 1.11 -0.06 0.79
N CYS A 44 -0.11 0.27 1.19
CA CYS A 44 -1.28 -0.09 0.39
C CYS A 44 -1.35 0.75 -0.88
N GLU A 45 -1.55 0.13 -2.04
CA GLU A 45 -1.63 0.86 -3.31
C GLU A 45 -2.84 1.81 -3.41
N HIS A 46 -3.95 1.50 -2.73
CA HIS A 46 -5.19 2.29 -2.82
C HIS A 46 -5.30 3.40 -1.78
N CYS A 47 -4.89 3.11 -0.54
CA CYS A 47 -5.03 4.03 0.61
C CYS A 47 -3.70 4.50 1.20
N GLN A 48 -2.56 4.08 0.63
CA GLN A 48 -1.20 4.44 1.05
C GLN A 48 -0.84 4.10 2.51
N ALA A 49 -1.74 3.40 3.22
CA ALA A 49 -1.52 3.04 4.61
C ALA A 49 -0.38 2.02 4.76
N PRO A 50 0.39 2.07 5.87
CA PRO A 50 1.35 1.03 6.20
C PRO A 50 0.62 -0.28 6.44
N ILE A 51 1.10 -1.33 5.77
CA ILE A 51 0.55 -2.68 5.82
C ILE A 51 1.68 -3.67 6.07
N PHE A 52 1.35 -4.79 6.69
CA PHE A 52 2.26 -5.90 6.87
C PHE A 52 1.63 -7.19 6.36
N ARG A 53 2.46 -8.14 5.97
CA ARG A 53 2.06 -9.44 5.47
C ARG A 53 1.89 -10.39 6.65
N LEU A 54 0.64 -10.73 6.96
CA LEU A 54 0.31 -11.70 7.99
C LEU A 54 0.60 -13.14 7.52
N LYS A 55 0.32 -13.43 6.24
CA LYS A 55 0.63 -14.72 5.60
C LYS A 55 0.73 -14.58 4.09
N LYS A 56 1.12 -15.65 3.38
CA LYS A 56 1.19 -15.65 1.91
C LYS A 56 -0.12 -15.13 1.32
N GLY A 57 -0.06 -13.98 0.63
CA GLY A 57 -1.22 -13.32 -0.01
C GLY A 57 -2.14 -12.53 0.91
N LYS A 58 -1.98 -12.58 2.25
CA LYS A 58 -2.81 -11.79 3.18
C LYS A 58 -2.03 -10.64 3.77
N TRP A 59 -2.43 -9.44 3.39
CA TRP A 59 -1.91 -8.18 3.88
C TRP A 59 -2.93 -7.50 4.79
N ARG A 60 -2.45 -6.97 5.91
CA ARG A 60 -3.27 -6.30 6.91
C ARG A 60 -2.66 -4.95 7.25
N ARG A 61 -3.50 -4.03 7.70
CA ARG A 61 -3.05 -2.71 8.12
C ARG A 61 -2.18 -2.82 9.36
N ASP A 62 -0.99 -2.24 9.28
CA ASP A 62 -0.14 -2.07 10.46
C ASP A 62 -0.76 -0.96 11.31
N ARG A 63 -1.34 -1.35 12.46
CA ARG A 63 -1.89 -0.39 13.42
C ARG A 63 -0.78 0.28 14.25
N ARG A 64 0.36 -0.38 14.45
CA ARG A 64 1.48 0.15 15.21
C ARG A 64 2.12 1.32 14.50
N ARG A 65 2.14 1.28 13.16
CA ARG A 65 2.70 2.36 12.31
C ARG A 65 1.67 3.41 11.87
N ARG A 66 0.40 3.30 12.29
CA ARG A 66 -0.66 4.23 11.86
C ARG A 66 -0.83 5.47 12.75
N GLY A 67 0.02 5.62 13.76
CA GLY A 67 0.16 6.87 14.50
C GLY A 67 1.58 7.39 14.33
N GLY A 68 1.73 8.66 13.99
CA GLY A 68 2.70 9.43 14.76
C GLY A 68 2.41 9.16 16.25
N GLN A 69 3.43 9.03 17.10
CA GLN A 69 3.91 10.25 17.75
C GLN A 69 2.74 11.10 18.26
N ASP A 70 1.91 10.51 19.11
CA ASP A 70 1.15 11.23 20.13
C ASP A 70 1.78 10.73 21.45
N ARG A 71 2.88 11.37 21.86
CA ARG A 71 2.89 12.28 23.01
C ARG A 71 2.11 11.69 24.19
N LEU A 72 2.80 10.93 25.03
CA LEU A 72 3.08 11.19 26.45
C LEU A 72 3.69 9.96 27.10
#